data_AF-A0A920KL80-F1
#
_entry.id   AF-A0A920KL80-F1
#
_cell.length_a   1.000
_cell.length_b   1.000
_cell.length_c   1.000
_cell.angle_alpha   90.00
_cell.angle_beta   90.00
_cell.angle_gamma   90.00
#
_symmetry.space_group_name_H-M   'P 1'
#
loop_
_entity.id
_entity.type
_entity.pdbx_description
1 polymer ?
#
loop_
_entity_poly.entity_id
_entity_poly.type
_entity_poly.pdbx_seq_one_letter_code
_entity_poly.pdbx_strand_id
1 'polypeptide(L)'
;MINTKKIGSVLKNLQISEDLELHDEIKAQEGQLIAVKVISVNPNYNKLELISGRITELTEGDIILGALGNRIASSGMTGTVPEELNKHDKIHILNLGGVIGICKDFNILLGPATECEVVGSIFKDGKSIKS
;
A
#
# COMPACT_ATOMS: atom_id res chain seq x y z
N MET A 1 -3.68 16.11 -7.23
CA MET A 1 -2.52 16.07 -6.32
C MET A 1 -2.91 15.38 -5.04
N ILE A 2 -2.04 14.55 -4.49
CA ILE A 2 -2.26 13.82 -3.23
C ILE A 2 -1.29 14.36 -2.17
N ASN A 3 -1.80 14.65 -0.97
CA ASN A 3 -0.98 15.10 0.16
C ASN A 3 -1.16 14.13 1.33
N THR A 4 -0.17 13.26 1.55
CA THR A 4 -0.13 12.35 2.70
C THR A 4 1.28 12.21 3.24
N LYS A 5 1.38 12.02 4.56
CA LYS A 5 2.64 11.72 5.26
C LYS A 5 2.82 10.23 5.54
N LYS A 6 1.82 9.39 5.23
CA LYS A 6 1.86 7.94 5.43
C LYS A 6 2.43 7.25 4.18
N ILE A 7 3.73 7.40 3.99
CA ILE A 7 4.48 6.84 2.86
C ILE A 7 5.28 5.64 3.37
N GLY A 8 4.94 4.44 2.89
CA GLY A 8 5.53 3.18 3.36
C GLY A 8 7.03 3.06 3.08
N SER A 9 7.77 2.40 3.98
CA SER A 9 9.22 2.20 3.88
C SER A 9 9.66 1.41 2.66
N VAL A 10 8.75 0.68 2.00
CA VAL A 10 8.99 0.06 0.69
C VAL A 10 9.45 1.09 -0.35
N LEU A 11 9.00 2.34 -0.22
CA LEU A 11 9.31 3.42 -1.15
C LEU A 11 10.57 4.23 -0.76
N LYS A 12 11.33 3.82 0.27
CA LYS A 12 12.43 4.63 0.85
C LYS A 12 13.54 5.01 -0.13
N ASN A 13 13.76 4.21 -1.17
CA ASN A 13 14.80 4.44 -2.17
C ASN A 13 14.33 5.38 -3.29
N LEU A 14 13.06 5.78 -3.28
CA LEU A 14 12.50 6.71 -4.23
C LEU A 14 12.59 8.12 -3.68
N GLN A 15 13.08 9.05 -4.50
CA GLN A 15 13.09 10.48 -4.16
C GLN A 15 11.67 11.06 -4.32
N ILE A 16 10.78 10.65 -3.42
CA ILE A 16 9.39 11.11 -3.37
C ILE A 16 9.39 12.57 -2.89
N SER A 17 9.07 13.49 -3.79
CA SER A 17 8.89 14.92 -3.54
C SER A 17 7.43 15.24 -3.19
N GLU A 18 7.16 16.48 -2.76
CA GLU A 18 5.82 16.90 -2.32
C GLU A 18 4.78 16.95 -3.46
N ASP A 19 5.22 17.03 -4.71
CA ASP A 19 4.34 17.08 -5.89
C ASP A 19 4.10 15.70 -6.49
N LEU A 20 3.15 14.96 -5.90
CA LEU A 20 2.69 13.69 -6.45
C LEU A 20 1.35 13.83 -7.16
N GLU A 21 1.32 13.32 -8.38
CA GLU A 21 0.12 13.24 -9.20
C GLU A 21 -0.61 11.93 -8.92
N LEU A 22 -1.94 12.02 -8.87
CA LEU A 22 -2.84 10.88 -8.73
C LEU A 22 -3.54 10.66 -10.07
N HIS A 23 -3.50 9.44 -10.57
CA HIS A 23 -4.16 9.02 -11.80
C HIS A 23 -5.11 7.85 -11.52
N ASP A 24 -6.24 7.82 -12.22
CA ASP A 24 -7.29 6.82 -12.00
C ASP A 24 -6.94 5.47 -12.65
N GLU A 25 -6.12 5.46 -13.69
CA GLU A 25 -5.63 4.24 -14.34
C GLU A 25 -4.51 3.61 -13.52
N ILE A 26 -4.66 2.33 -13.15
CA ILE A 26 -3.65 1.58 -12.40
C ILE A 26 -3.16 0.40 -13.22
N LYS A 27 -1.83 0.27 -13.33
CA LYS A 27 -1.21 -0.94 -13.88
C LYS A 27 -1.06 -1.96 -12.77
N ALA A 28 -1.75 -3.10 -12.88
CA ALA A 28 -1.66 -4.20 -11.92
C ALA A 28 -0.34 -4.97 -12.08
N GLN A 29 0.78 -4.31 -11.75
CA GLN A 29 2.13 -4.85 -11.89
C GLN A 29 2.92 -4.66 -10.59
N GLU A 30 3.76 -5.64 -10.26
CA GLU A 30 4.73 -5.50 -9.17
C GLU A 30 5.60 -4.24 -9.31
N GLY A 31 5.80 -3.57 -8.18
CA GLY A 31 6.52 -2.31 -8.07
C GLY A 31 5.67 -1.09 -8.42
N GLN A 32 4.46 -1.23 -8.97
CA GLN A 32 3.60 -0.07 -9.25
C GLN A 32 3.27 0.70 -7.97
N LEU A 33 3.59 1.99 -7.92
CA LEU A 33 3.17 2.84 -6.82
C LEU A 33 1.69 3.18 -6.92
N ILE A 34 1.00 3.06 -5.79
CA ILE A 34 -0.42 3.35 -5.66
C ILE A 34 -0.71 4.08 -4.35
N ALA A 35 -1.80 4.85 -4.35
CA ALA A 35 -2.45 5.34 -3.15
C ALA A 35 -3.64 4.45 -2.81
N VAL A 36 -3.77 4.14 -1.53
CA VAL A 36 -4.93 3.42 -0.98
C VAL A 36 -5.46 4.13 0.25
N LYS A 37 -6.77 4.06 0.45
CA LYS A 37 -7.45 4.58 1.63
C LYS A 37 -7.78 3.41 2.56
N VAL A 38 -7.38 3.49 3.82
CA VAL A 38 -7.72 2.47 4.82
C VAL A 38 -9.23 2.51 5.07
N ILE A 39 -9.89 1.35 4.96
CA ILE A 39 -11.35 1.22 5.21
C ILE A 39 -11.67 0.26 6.36
N SER A 40 -10.73 -0.60 6.75
CA SER A 40 -10.84 -1.43 7.95
C SER A 40 -9.45 -1.80 8.47
N VAL A 41 -9.22 -1.61 9.76
CA VAL A 41 -7.91 -1.81 10.39
C VAL A 41 -7.86 -3.15 11.14
N ASN A 42 -6.80 -3.93 10.91
CA ASN A 42 -6.47 -5.04 11.79
C ASN A 42 -5.78 -4.52 13.07
N PRO A 43 -6.39 -4.63 14.27
CA PRO A 43 -5.81 -4.10 15.50
C PRO A 43 -4.48 -4.77 15.92
N ASN A 44 -4.23 -6.01 15.48
CA ASN A 44 -2.99 -6.74 15.77
C ASN A 44 -1.89 -6.49 14.71
N TYR A 45 -2.25 -5.84 13.59
CA TYR A 45 -1.34 -5.52 12.49
C TYR A 45 -1.67 -4.15 11.87
N ASN A 46 -1.76 -3.13 12.74
CA ASN A 46 -2.17 -1.77 12.39
C ASN A 46 -0.98 -0.82 12.22
N LYS A 47 0.24 -1.30 12.03
CA LYS A 47 1.44 -0.45 11.99
C LYS A 47 1.95 -0.28 10.56
N LEU A 48 2.47 0.90 10.27
CA LEU A 48 3.17 1.24 9.04
C LEU A 48 4.54 1.83 9.40
N GLU A 49 5.60 1.25 8.86
CA GLU A 49 6.93 1.84 8.85
C GLU A 49 6.99 2.87 7.72
N LEU A 50 7.35 4.10 8.06
CA LEU A 50 7.46 5.21 7.12
C LEU A 50 8.82 5.20 6.42
N ILE A 51 8.95 5.92 5.30
CA ILE A 51 10.24 6.15 4.61
C ILE A 51 11.33 6.75 5.52
N SER A 52 10.94 7.39 6.63
CA SER A 52 11.86 7.91 7.65
C SER A 52 12.36 6.86 8.65
N GLY A 53 11.89 5.62 8.58
CA GLY A 53 12.09 4.56 9.57
C GLY A 53 11.20 4.68 10.81
N ARG A 54 10.40 5.75 10.93
CA ARG A 54 9.42 5.89 12.02
C ARG A 54 8.26 4.93 11.83
N ILE A 55 7.77 4.36 12.93
CA ILE A 55 6.55 3.54 12.92
C ILE A 55 5.36 4.40 13.33
N THR A 56 4.26 4.29 12.58
CA THR A 56 2.98 4.94 12.88
C THR A 56 1.85 3.92 12.90
N GLU A 57 0.77 4.22 13.62
CA GLU A 57 -0.44 3.42 13.61
C GLU A 57 -1.40 3.87 12.51
N LEU A 58 -2.11 2.90 11.96
CA LEU A 58 -3.13 3.05 10.94
C LEU A 58 -4.50 3.26 11.60
N THR A 59 -5.30 4.10 10.96
CA THR A 59 -6.67 4.43 11.33
C THR A 59 -7.50 4.47 10.04
N GLU A 60 -8.78 4.13 10.15
CA GLU A 60 -9.71 4.25 9.03
C GLU A 60 -9.70 5.69 8.46
N GLY A 61 -9.71 5.79 7.14
CA GLY A 61 -9.60 7.06 6.40
C GLY A 61 -8.17 7.50 6.08
N ASP A 62 -7.14 6.86 6.64
CA ASP A 62 -5.76 7.14 6.27
C ASP A 62 -5.51 6.90 4.78
N ILE A 63 -4.78 7.81 4.14
CA ILE A 63 -4.27 7.63 2.79
C ILE A 63 -2.81 7.19 2.86
N ILE A 64 -2.52 6.01 2.33
CA ILE A 64 -1.19 5.40 2.34
C ILE A 64 -0.63 5.38 0.93
N LEU A 65 0.63 5.75 0.77
CA LEU A 65 1.41 5.47 -0.43
C LEU A 65 2.24 4.21 -0.21
N GLY A 66 2.07 3.25 -1.11
CA GLY A 66 2.81 2.00 -1.11
C GLY A 66 3.07 1.49 -2.52
N ALA A 67 3.49 0.25 -2.63
CA ALA A 67 3.74 -0.41 -3.90
C ALA A 67 2.96 -1.73 -3.99
N LEU A 68 2.44 -2.02 -5.19
CA LEU A 68 1.94 -3.35 -5.51
C LEU A 68 3.07 -4.36 -5.42
N GLY A 69 2.85 -5.47 -4.72
CA GLY A 69 3.87 -6.50 -4.61
C GLY A 69 3.34 -7.84 -4.13
N ASN A 70 4.12 -8.87 -4.43
CA ASN A 70 3.90 -10.21 -3.94
C ASN A 70 4.53 -10.35 -2.55
N ARG A 71 3.86 -11.07 -1.65
CA ARG A 71 4.40 -11.39 -0.33
C ARG A 71 4.14 -12.85 -0.02
N ILE A 72 5.20 -13.60 0.23
CA ILE A 72 5.14 -14.97 0.75
C ILE A 72 5.70 -14.94 2.17
N ALA A 73 4.87 -15.30 3.15
CA ALA A 73 5.24 -15.27 4.56
C ALA A 73 4.64 -16.47 5.31
N SER A 74 5.44 -17.10 6.16
CA SER A 74 5.01 -18.20 7.03
C SER A 74 4.31 -17.71 8.31
N SER A 75 4.62 -16.49 8.77
CA SER A 75 4.15 -15.94 10.04
C SER A 75 3.39 -14.62 9.92
N GLY A 76 3.06 -14.19 8.70
CA GLY A 76 2.44 -12.90 8.41
C GLY A 76 1.26 -13.00 7.44
N MET A 77 1.15 -12.02 6.54
CA MET A 77 0.19 -12.04 5.44
C MET A 77 0.88 -12.54 4.18
N THR A 78 0.23 -13.44 3.46
CA THR A 78 0.63 -13.88 2.12
C THR A 78 -0.36 -13.33 1.10
N GLY A 79 0.14 -12.75 0.03
CA GLY A 79 -0.69 -12.12 -0.99
C GLY A 79 0.04 -11.88 -2.29
N THR A 80 -0.72 -11.53 -3.32
CA THR A 80 -0.23 -11.37 -4.68
C THR A 80 -0.68 -10.05 -5.29
N VAL A 81 0.03 -9.60 -6.31
CA VAL A 81 -0.47 -8.57 -7.22
C VAL A 81 -1.70 -9.15 -7.95
N PRO A 82 -2.81 -8.42 -8.07
CA PRO A 82 -3.97 -8.88 -8.86
C PRO A 82 -3.67 -8.85 -10.36
N GLU A 83 -4.50 -9.53 -11.16
CA GLU A 83 -4.39 -9.49 -12.63
C GLU A 83 -4.85 -8.15 -13.21
N GLU A 84 -5.89 -7.58 -12.60
CA GLU A 84 -6.45 -6.27 -12.93
C GLU A 84 -6.72 -5.49 -11.64
N LEU A 85 -6.65 -4.16 -11.72
CA LEU A 85 -6.91 -3.31 -10.57
C LEU A 85 -7.47 -1.96 -11.03
N ASN A 86 -8.61 -1.60 -10.47
CA ASN A 86 -9.30 -0.34 -10.74
C ASN A 86 -9.39 0.51 -9.48
N LYS A 87 -9.63 1.80 -9.67
CA LYS A 87 -10.01 2.69 -8.58
C LYS A 87 -11.28 2.17 -7.89
N HIS A 88 -11.34 2.33 -6.58
CA HIS A 88 -12.39 1.82 -5.69
C HIS A 88 -12.37 0.30 -5.44
N ASP A 89 -11.46 -0.45 -6.06
CA ASP A 89 -11.30 -1.87 -5.72
C ASP A 89 -10.75 -2.04 -4.30
N LYS A 90 -11.14 -3.15 -3.67
CA LYS A 90 -10.63 -3.55 -2.36
C LYS A 90 -9.28 -4.24 -2.48
N ILE A 91 -8.36 -3.86 -1.60
CA ILE A 91 -6.99 -4.39 -1.56
C ILE A 91 -6.48 -4.40 -0.11
N HIS A 92 -5.30 -4.95 0.13
CA HIS A 92 -4.79 -5.17 1.49
C HIS A 92 -3.35 -4.71 1.66
N ILE A 93 -3.01 -4.34 2.89
CA ILE A 93 -1.63 -4.13 3.31
C ILE A 93 -1.05 -5.47 3.75
N LEU A 94 0.01 -5.93 3.07
CA LEU A 94 0.61 -7.25 3.25
C LEU A 94 1.80 -7.25 4.20
N ASN A 95 2.38 -6.08 4.49
CA ASN A 95 3.42 -5.94 5.50
C ASN A 95 3.49 -4.52 6.09
N LEU A 96 4.26 -4.37 7.17
CA LEU A 96 4.52 -3.06 7.81
C LEU A 96 5.19 -2.05 6.87
N GLY A 97 5.87 -2.48 5.81
CA GLY A 97 6.58 -1.60 4.89
C GLY A 97 5.68 -0.94 3.84
N GLY A 98 4.40 -1.31 3.75
CA GLY A 98 3.48 -0.77 2.75
C GLY A 98 3.50 -1.52 1.42
N VAL A 99 3.82 -2.82 1.42
CA VAL A 99 3.51 -3.70 0.29
C VAL A 99 2.00 -3.92 0.24
N ILE A 100 1.40 -3.70 -0.91
CA ILE A 100 -0.05 -3.75 -1.13
C ILE A 100 -0.38 -4.84 -2.15
N GLY A 101 -1.44 -5.60 -1.91
CA GLY A 101 -1.89 -6.65 -2.81
C GLY A 101 -3.17 -7.34 -2.33
N ILE A 102 -3.58 -8.39 -3.03
CA ILE A 102 -4.70 -9.22 -2.60
C ILE A 102 -4.19 -10.23 -1.56
N CYS A 103 -4.66 -10.11 -0.33
CA CYS A 103 -4.37 -11.10 0.71
C CYS A 103 -5.01 -12.43 0.31
N LYS A 104 -4.20 -13.49 0.28
CA LYS A 104 -4.62 -14.86 -0.04
C LYS A 104 -4.63 -15.76 1.18
N ASP A 105 -3.75 -15.50 2.13
CA ASP A 105 -3.65 -16.23 3.39
C ASP A 105 -3.06 -15.35 4.48
N PHE A 106 -3.36 -15.67 5.74
CA PHE A 106 -2.86 -14.94 6.89
C PHE A 106 -2.67 -15.84 8.11
N ASN A 107 -1.70 -15.51 8.95
CA ASN A 107 -1.57 -16.13 10.25
C ASN A 107 -2.81 -15.79 11.11
N ILE A 108 -3.58 -16.81 11.50
CA ILE A 108 -4.81 -16.66 12.28
C ILE A 108 -4.60 -15.92 13.61
N LEU A 109 -3.41 -16.00 14.21
CA LEU A 109 -3.07 -15.29 15.44
C LEU A 109 -2.94 -13.78 15.23
N LEU A 110 -2.65 -13.34 13.99
CA LEU A 110 -2.63 -11.93 13.62
C LEU A 110 -4.02 -11.45 13.17
N GLY A 111 -4.89 -12.34 12.70
CA GLY A 111 -6.18 -11.95 12.12
C GLY A 111 -6.06 -11.45 10.68
N PRO A 112 -7.18 -11.00 10.07
CA PRO A 112 -7.24 -10.64 8.66
C PRO A 112 -6.36 -9.43 8.34
N ALA A 113 -5.87 -9.30 7.11
CA ALA A 113 -5.09 -8.13 6.71
C ALA A 113 -5.92 -6.83 6.77
N THR A 114 -5.26 -5.69 7.06
CA THR A 114 -5.87 -4.36 6.96
C THR A 114 -6.39 -4.13 5.54
N GLU A 115 -7.68 -3.84 5.41
CA GLU A 115 -8.37 -3.65 4.14
C GLU A 115 -8.36 -2.17 3.74
N CYS A 116 -8.09 -1.93 2.47
CA CYS A 116 -8.02 -0.62 1.87
C CYS A 116 -8.85 -0.57 0.58
N GLU A 117 -9.20 0.64 0.17
CA GLU A 117 -9.78 0.95 -1.12
C GLU A 117 -8.73 1.64 -2.02
N VAL A 118 -8.63 1.23 -3.28
CA VAL A 118 -7.71 1.85 -4.24
C VAL A 118 -8.17 3.27 -4.58
N VAL A 119 -7.26 4.24 -4.41
CA VAL A 119 -7.51 5.66 -4.75
C VAL A 119 -7.00 5.98 -6.14
N GLY A 120 -5.87 5.39 -6.55
CA GLY A 120 -5.26 5.58 -7.86
C GLY A 120 -3.77 5.26 -7.89
N SER A 121 -3.16 5.42 -9.05
CA SER A 121 -1.71 5.27 -9.26
C SER A 121 -0.97 6.59 -9.04
N ILE A 122 0.33 6.49 -8.76
CA ILE A 122 1.18 7.65 -8.43
C ILE A 122 2.18 7.94 -9.56
N PHE A 123 2.18 9.19 -9.98
CA PHE A 123 3.08 9.71 -11.01
C PHE A 123 3.91 10.87 -10.44
N LYS A 124 5.10 11.04 -11.00
CA LYS A 124 5.98 12.20 -10.79
C LYS A 124 6.45 12.69 -12.14
N ASP A 125 6.34 14.00 -12.38
CA ASP A 125 6.73 14.65 -13.63
C ASP A 125 6.11 13.95 -14.86
N GLY A 126 4.83 13.58 -14.77
CA GLY A 126 4.10 12.85 -15.82
C GLY A 126 4.56 11.40 -16.06
N LYS A 127 5.39 10.81 -15.19
CA LYS A 127 5.88 9.43 -15.31
C LYS A 127 5.46 8.56 -14.14
N SER A 128 5.05 7.33 -14.44
CA SER A 128 4.79 6.32 -13.42
C SER A 128 6.09 5.96 -12.70
N ILE A 129 6.06 6.01 -11.38
CA ILE A 129 7.20 5.61 -10.53
C ILE A 129 7.04 4.13 -10.19
N LYS A 130 8.15 3.40 -10.12
CA LYS A 130 8.19 2.00 -9.68
C LYS A 130 9.15 1.84 -8.50
N SER A 131 8.76 1.02 -7.51
CA SER A 131 9.56 0.67 -6.32
C SER A 131 10.58 -0.42 -6.59
#